data_AF-A0A2N0FYV9-F1
#
_entry.id   AF-A0A2N0FYV9-F1
#
_cell.length_a   1.000
_cell.length_b   1.000
_cell.length_c   1.000
_cell.angle_alpha   90.00
_cell.angle_beta   90.00
_cell.angle_gamma   90.00
#
_symmetry.space_group_name_H-M   'P 1'
#
loop_
_entity.id
_entity.type
_entity.pdbx_description
1 polymer ?
#
loop_
_entity_poly.entity_id
_entity_poly.type
_entity_poly.pdbx_seq_one_letter_code
_entity_poly.pdbx_strand_id
1 'polypeptide(L)'
;MKRINKVLWLLLLATAPTYAQIGGIEDSVNDISDTIRTIFPIILGVIFLVGFLFNAGHFFGENADLKKGITRVLVFVLIAGAVVGIFTYLITLVV
;
A
#
# COMPACT_ATOMS: atom_id res chain seq x y z
N MET A 1 -43.93 -18.77 -39.09
CA MET A 1 -42.89 -19.16 -38.10
C MET A 1 -41.53 -18.46 -38.25
N LYS A 2 -41.07 -18.04 -39.44
CA LYS A 2 -39.71 -17.47 -39.60
C LYS A 2 -39.44 -16.10 -38.93
N ARG A 3 -40.48 -15.30 -38.62
CA ARG A 3 -40.32 -13.95 -38.04
C ARG A 3 -40.10 -13.94 -36.52
N ILE A 4 -40.60 -14.95 -35.80
CA ILE A 4 -40.48 -15.06 -34.33
C ILE A 4 -39.03 -15.29 -33.92
N ASN A 5 -38.23 -15.99 -34.75
CA ASN A 5 -36.85 -16.33 -34.42
C ASN A 5 -35.98 -15.09 -34.17
N LYS A 6 -36.07 -14.05 -34.99
CA LYS A 6 -35.20 -12.86 -34.86
C LYS A 6 -35.47 -12.06 -33.60
N VAL A 7 -36.74 -11.99 -33.18
CA VAL A 7 -37.16 -11.29 -31.96
C VAL A 7 -36.73 -12.06 -30.72
N LEU A 8 -36.80 -13.40 -30.76
CA LEU A 8 -36.32 -14.27 -29.70
C LEU A 8 -34.80 -14.14 -29.50
N TRP A 9 -34.02 -14.10 -30.59
CA TRP A 9 -32.58 -13.88 -30.52
C TRP A 9 -32.21 -12.50 -29.95
N LEU A 10 -32.97 -11.46 -30.29
CA LEU A 10 -32.77 -10.12 -29.75
C LEU A 10 -33.10 -10.05 -28.25
N LEU A 11 -34.17 -10.72 -27.81
CA LEU A 11 -34.54 -10.83 -26.40
C LEU A 11 -33.52 -11.64 -25.59
N LEU A 12 -32.92 -12.70 -26.17
CA LEU A 12 -31.85 -13.48 -25.55
C LEU A 12 -30.57 -12.66 -25.36
N LEU A 13 -30.25 -11.76 -26.29
CA LEU A 13 -29.11 -10.83 -26.16
C LEU A 13 -29.40 -9.70 -25.16
N ALA A 14 -30.67 -9.30 -25.00
CA ALA A 14 -31.07 -8.29 -24.01
C ALA A 14 -31.03 -8.82 -22.55
N THR A 15 -31.05 -10.15 -22.37
CA THR A 15 -30.85 -10.79 -21.06
C THR A 15 -29.39 -11.11 -20.74
N ALA A 16 -28.46 -10.88 -21.69
CA ALA A 16 -27.05 -10.98 -21.38
C ALA A 16 -26.73 -9.91 -20.33
N PRO A 17 -26.31 -10.30 -19.13
CA PRO A 17 -26.06 -9.31 -18.10
C PRO A 17 -24.87 -8.47 -18.55
N THR A 18 -25.15 -7.21 -18.89
CA THR A 18 -24.13 -6.18 -19.00
C THR A 18 -23.70 -5.81 -17.58
N TYR A 19 -23.04 -6.75 -16.88
CA TYR A 19 -22.22 -6.38 -15.75
C TYR A 19 -21.08 -5.56 -16.33
N ALA A 20 -21.29 -4.24 -16.38
CA ALA A 20 -20.19 -3.32 -16.53
C ALA A 20 -19.15 -3.68 -15.46
N GLN A 21 -17.88 -3.58 -15.85
CA GLN A 21 -16.64 -3.84 -15.12
C GLN A 21 -16.45 -2.93 -13.87
N ILE A 22 -17.56 -2.55 -13.23
CA ILE A 22 -17.67 -1.61 -12.13
C ILE A 22 -17.05 -2.18 -10.84
N GLY A 23 -16.95 -3.50 -10.69
CA GLY A 23 -16.19 -4.14 -9.60
C GLY A 23 -14.71 -4.37 -9.90
N GLY A 24 -14.31 -4.49 -11.17
CA GLY A 24 -12.94 -4.92 -11.52
C GLY A 24 -11.84 -3.92 -11.11
N ILE A 25 -12.14 -2.61 -11.13
CA ILE A 25 -11.18 -1.58 -10.68
C ILE A 25 -11.13 -1.53 -9.16
N GLU A 26 -12.27 -1.63 -8.48
CA GLU A 26 -12.35 -1.66 -7.02
C GLU A 26 -11.61 -2.88 -6.45
N ASP A 27 -11.84 -4.06 -7.01
CA ASP A 27 -11.14 -5.30 -6.66
C ASP A 27 -9.62 -5.16 -6.89
N SER A 28 -9.21 -4.58 -8.03
CA SER A 28 -7.79 -4.34 -8.32
C SER A 28 -7.15 -3.36 -7.33
N VAL A 29 -7.88 -2.32 -6.92
CA VAL A 29 -7.41 -1.33 -5.93
C VAL A 29 -7.29 -1.98 -4.55
N ASN A 30 -8.24 -2.85 -4.17
CA ASN A 30 -8.19 -3.59 -2.92
C ASN A 30 -7.02 -4.57 -2.88
N ASP A 31 -6.79 -5.34 -3.94
CA ASP A 31 -5.65 -6.26 -4.07
C ASP A 31 -4.30 -5.52 -3.94
N ILE A 32 -4.18 -4.37 -4.59
CA ILE A 32 -2.99 -3.51 -4.47
C ILE A 32 -2.87 -2.98 -3.04
N SER A 33 -3.97 -2.52 -2.43
CA SER A 33 -3.98 -2.02 -1.05
C SER A 33 -3.49 -3.07 -0.07
N ASP A 34 -4.00 -4.30 -0.17
CA ASP A 34 -3.63 -5.42 0.70
C ASP A 34 -2.18 -5.86 0.50
N THR A 35 -1.71 -5.84 -0.75
CA THR A 35 -0.30 -6.08 -1.07
C THR A 35 0.59 -5.03 -0.40
N ILE A 36 0.24 -3.73 -0.52
CA ILE A 36 1.01 -2.65 0.11
C ILE A 36 0.96 -2.78 1.63
N ARG A 37 -0.20 -3.04 2.23
CA ARG A 37 -0.37 -3.23 3.69
C ARG A 37 0.54 -4.34 4.23
N THR A 38 0.71 -5.41 3.45
CA THR A 38 1.54 -6.56 3.82
C THR A 38 3.04 -6.25 3.70
N ILE A 39 3.45 -5.58 2.62
CA ILE A 39 4.86 -5.37 2.29
C ILE A 39 5.45 -4.12 2.96
N PHE A 40 4.67 -3.05 3.12
CA PHE A 40 5.16 -1.75 3.60
C PHE A 40 5.86 -1.82 4.97
N PRO A 41 5.34 -2.53 6.00
CA PRO A 41 6.04 -2.66 7.28
C PRO A 41 7.41 -3.33 7.15
N ILE A 42 7.53 -4.32 6.24
CA ILE A 42 8.79 -5.04 6.00
C ILE A 42 9.81 -4.10 5.36
N ILE A 43 9.41 -3.38 4.30
CA ILE A 43 10.27 -2.39 3.64
C ILE A 43 10.72 -1.32 4.64
N LEU A 44 9.79 -0.80 5.44
CA LEU A 44 10.09 0.22 6.44
C LEU A 44 11.07 -0.29 7.50
N GLY A 45 10.91 -1.53 7.95
CA GLY A 45 11.85 -2.20 8.86
C GLY A 45 13.26 -2.33 8.27
N VAL A 46 13.37 -2.72 6.99
CA VAL A 46 14.66 -2.82 6.30
C VAL A 46 15.32 -1.45 6.14
N ILE A 47 14.58 -0.43 5.69
CA ILE A 47 15.11 0.94 5.56
C ILE A 47 15.54 1.47 6.93
N PHE A 48 14.76 1.22 7.99
CA PHE A 48 15.12 1.59 9.36
C PHE A 48 16.42 0.91 9.81
N LEU A 49 16.54 -0.41 9.60
CA LEU A 49 17.74 -1.16 9.99
C LEU A 49 18.98 -0.64 9.25
N VAL A 50 18.88 -0.47 7.93
CA VAL A 50 19.97 0.04 7.10
C VAL A 50 20.35 1.46 7.53
N GLY A 51 19.37 2.35 7.71
CA GLY A 51 19.58 3.71 8.19
C GLY A 51 20.21 3.75 9.59
N PHE A 52 19.78 2.88 10.50
CA PHE A 52 20.36 2.74 11.83
C PHE A 52 21.82 2.28 11.77
N LEU A 53 22.12 1.25 10.97
CA LEU A 53 23.48 0.73 10.79
C LEU A 53 24.42 1.77 10.17
N PHE A 54 23.95 2.56 9.20
CA PHE A 54 24.74 3.68 8.66
C PHE A 54 25.02 4.79 9.69
N ASN A 55 24.15 4.94 10.70
CA ASN A 55 24.38 5.86 11.81
C ASN A 55 25.16 5.23 12.98
N ALA A 56 25.33 3.90 13.01
CA ALA A 56 26.03 3.18 14.07
C ALA A 56 27.49 3.63 14.26
N GLY A 57 28.15 4.09 13.18
CA GLY A 57 29.49 4.67 13.25
C GLY A 57 29.60 5.94 14.12
N HIS A 58 28.47 6.61 14.43
CA HIS A 58 28.45 7.71 15.40
C HIS A 58 28.31 7.24 16.86
N PHE A 59 27.86 6.01 17.08
CA PHE A 59 27.66 5.43 18.41
C PHE A 59 28.87 4.65 18.92
N PHE A 60 29.66 4.07 18.02
CA PHE A 60 30.74 3.15 18.38
C PHE A 60 32.05 3.56 17.72
N GLY A 61 33.07 3.86 18.54
CA GLY A 61 34.41 4.26 18.08
C GLY A 61 35.15 5.14 19.09
N GLU A 62 36.45 5.34 18.89
CA GLU A 62 37.31 6.17 19.75
C GLU A 62 36.91 7.66 19.74
N ASN A 63 36.19 8.09 18.70
CA ASN A 63 35.58 9.43 18.56
C ASN A 63 34.04 9.37 18.55
N ALA A 64 33.43 8.41 19.26
CA ALA A 64 31.98 8.27 19.29
C ALA A 64 31.30 9.53 19.87
N ASP A 65 30.38 10.10 19.10
CA ASP A 65 29.54 11.22 19.52
C ASP A 65 28.11 10.70 19.70
N LEU A 66 27.85 10.19 20.90
CA LEU A 66 26.58 9.57 21.27
C LEU A 66 25.41 10.53 21.07
N LYS A 67 25.61 11.82 21.35
CA LYS A 67 24.58 12.86 21.20
C LYS A 67 24.20 13.01 19.74
N LYS A 68 25.19 13.05 18.84
CA LYS A 68 24.97 13.13 17.40
C LYS A 68 24.34 11.87 16.83
N GLY A 69 24.76 10.69 17.29
CA GLY A 69 24.16 9.41 16.93
C GLY A 69 22.68 9.34 17.31
N ILE A 70 22.37 9.60 18.59
CA ILE A 70 21.00 9.59 19.12
C ILE A 70 20.12 10.57 18.35
N THR A 71 20.57 11.82 18.18
CA THR A 71 19.78 12.87 17.49
C THR A 71 19.35 12.43 16.09
N ARG A 72 20.25 11.79 15.32
CA ARG A 72 19.93 11.33 13.97
C ARG A 72 18.94 10.18 13.95
N VAL A 73 19.10 9.20 14.83
CA VAL A 73 18.15 8.09 14.97
C VAL A 73 16.78 8.61 15.39
N LEU A 74 16.74 9.56 16.33
CA LEU A 74 15.49 10.17 16.80
C LEU A 74 14.74 10.89 15.69
N VAL A 75 15.45 11.69 14.87
CA VAL A 75 14.86 12.35 13.69
C VAL A 75 14.34 11.32 12.69
N PHE A 76 15.09 10.25 12.44
CA PHE A 76 14.66 9.18 11.54
C PHE A 76 13.39 8.47 12.05
N VAL A 77 13.35 8.12 13.34
CA VAL A 77 12.18 7.52 14.00
C VAL A 77 10.97 8.45 13.91
N LEU A 78 11.15 9.75 14.14
CA LEU A 78 10.07 10.74 14.03
C LEU A 78 9.46 10.79 12.63
N ILE A 79 10.32 10.85 11.60
CA ILE A 79 9.87 10.87 10.20
C ILE A 79 9.18 9.55 9.84
N ALA A 80 9.80 8.41 10.15
CA ALA A 80 9.23 7.10 9.88
C ALA A 80 7.88 6.91 10.57
N GLY A 81 7.77 7.32 11.84
CA GLY A 81 6.53 7.27 12.61
C GLY A 81 5.43 8.15 12.01
N ALA A 82 5.76 9.36 11.56
CA ALA A 82 4.81 10.24 10.88
C ALA A 82 4.31 9.62 9.56
N VAL A 83 5.22 9.05 8.75
CA VAL A 83 4.86 8.37 7.50
C VAL A 83 3.93 7.18 7.76
N VAL A 84 4.26 6.32 8.73
CA VAL A 84 3.42 5.18 9.13
C VAL A 84 2.05 5.65 9.63
N GLY A 85 2.02 6.72 10.45
CA GLY A 85 0.78 7.27 11.00
C GLY A 85 -0.15 7.80 9.93
N ILE A 86 0.38 8.60 8.99
CA ILE A 86 -0.39 9.10 7.83
C ILE A 86 -0.89 7.92 6.99
N PHE A 87 -0.02 6.95 6.70
CA PHE A 87 -0.38 5.79 5.91
C PHE A 87 -1.51 4.96 6.55
N THR A 88 -1.41 4.71 7.86
CA THR A 88 -2.44 3.99 8.62
C THR A 88 -3.77 4.75 8.64
N TYR A 89 -3.72 6.07 8.84
CA TYR A 89 -4.91 6.92 8.80
C TYR A 89 -5.60 6.87 7.43
N LEU A 90 -4.84 6.98 6.35
CA LEU A 90 -5.39 6.90 4.99
C LEU A 90 -6.05 5.54 4.71
N ILE A 91 -5.46 4.44 5.20
CA ILE A 91 -6.09 3.11 5.10
C ILE A 91 -7.44 3.06 5.80
N THR A 92 -7.55 3.64 7.00
CA THR A 92 -8.82 3.65 7.76
C THR A 92 -9.94 4.49 7.14
N LEU A 93 -9.62 5.37 6.19
CA LEU A 93 -10.63 6.16 5.47
C LEU A 93 -11.17 5.45 4.22
N VAL A 94 -10.44 4.45 3.71
CA VAL A 94 -10.78 3.74 2.47
C VAL A 94 -11.53 2.44 2.75
N VAL A 95 -11.53 1.97 4.00
CA VAL A 95 -12.26 0.78 4.49
C VAL A 95 -13.46 1.21 5.32
#